data_AF-A0A1W9T9D1-F1
#
_entry.id   AF-A0A1W9T9D1-F1
#
_cell.length_a   1.000
_cell.length_b   1.000
_cell.length_c   1.000
_cell.angle_alpha   90.00
_cell.angle_beta   90.00
_cell.angle_gamma   90.00
#
_symmetry.space_group_name_H-M   'P 1'
#
loop_
_entity.id
_entity.type
_entity.pdbx_description
1 polymer ?
#
loop_
_entity_poly.entity_id
_entity_poly.type
_entity_poly.pdbx_seq_one_letter_code
_entity_poly.pdbx_strand_id
1 'polypeptide(L)' 'MNSDSLIQWFTKSLLADPQKTAITFLRDGSVETTVTGRELERDALRMAGTFLGMGVAKGDRV' A
#
# COMPACT_ATOMS: atom_id res chain seq x y z
N MET A 1 12.21 11.13 -19.13
CA MET A 1 11.96 10.74 -17.73
C MET A 1 10.53 10.26 -17.65
N ASN A 2 10.29 9.00 -17.30
CA ASN A 2 8.92 8.49 -17.18
C ASN A 2 8.24 9.26 -16.04
N SER A 3 7.27 10.09 -16.39
CA SER A 3 6.47 10.90 -15.45
C SER A 3 5.41 10.04 -14.77
N ASP A 4 5.82 8.85 -14.31
CA ASP A 4 4.94 7.96 -13.56
C ASP A 4 4.78 8.54 -12.17
N SER A 5 3.53 8.72 -11.76
CA SER A 5 3.22 9.06 -10.38
C SER A 5 3.66 7.94 -9.44
N LEU A 6 3.95 8.28 -8.17
CA LEU A 6 4.31 7.26 -7.16
C LEU A 6 3.25 6.15 -7.08
N ILE A 7 1.96 6.49 -7.21
CA ILE A 7 0.89 5.50 -7.21
C ILE A 7 1.02 4.51 -8.37
N GLN A 8 1.33 4.97 -9.59
CA GLN A 8 1.55 4.08 -10.74
C GLN A 8 2.77 3.18 -10.54
N TRP A 9 3.85 3.71 -9.96
CA TRP A 9 5.05 2.92 -9.66
C TRP A 9 4.75 1.83 -8.62
N PHE A 10 4.07 2.18 -7.52
CA PHE A 10 3.68 1.21 -6.48
C PHE A 10 2.75 0.15 -7.04
N THR A 11 1.68 0.52 -7.76
CA THR A 11 0.75 -0.44 -8.36
C THR A 11 1.50 -1.41 -9.28
N LYS A 12 2.39 -0.90 -10.14
CA LYS A 12 3.18 -1.74 -11.04
C LYS A 12 4.10 -2.69 -10.27
N SER A 13 4.81 -2.19 -9.27
CA SER A 13 5.78 -3.00 -8.51
C SER A 13 5.11 -4.06 -7.64
N LEU A 14 4.01 -3.72 -6.96
CA LEU A 14 3.31 -4.63 -6.05
C LEU A 14 2.56 -5.73 -6.81
N LEU A 15 2.09 -5.44 -8.03
CA LEU A 15 1.35 -6.39 -8.85
C LEU A 15 2.25 -7.22 -9.78
N ALA A 16 3.53 -6.86 -9.95
CA ALA A 16 4.47 -7.63 -10.77
C ALA A 16 4.75 -9.02 -10.19
N ASP A 17 4.82 -9.14 -8.87
CA ASP A 17 4.89 -10.41 -8.15
C ASP A 17 3.99 -10.32 -6.90
N PRO A 18 2.67 -10.56 -7.04
CA PRO A 18 1.68 -10.25 -6.01
C PRO A 18 1.81 -11.10 -4.75
N GLN A 19 2.52 -12.24 -4.81
CA GLN A 19 2.72 -13.12 -3.65
C GLN A 19 4.04 -12.84 -2.93
N LYS A 20 4.91 -12.01 -3.50
CA LYS A 20 6.15 -11.59 -2.83
C LYS A 20 5.83 -10.76 -1.60
N THR A 21 6.56 -11.02 -0.52
CA THR A 21 6.52 -10.19 0.70
C THR A 21 6.92 -8.75 0.36
N ALA A 22 6.02 -7.81 0.65
CA ALA A 22 6.22 -6.38 0.43
C ALA A 22 6.64 -5.67 1.72
N ILE A 23 6.02 -6.02 2.86
CA ILE A 23 6.31 -5.44 4.17
C ILE A 23 6.46 -6.56 5.19
N THR A 24 7.43 -6.41 6.10
CA THR A 24 7.58 -7.26 7.29
C THR A 24 7.54 -6.39 8.53
N PHE A 25 6.62 -6.69 9.43
CA PHE A 25 6.51 -6.08 10.74
C PHE A 25 7.29 -6.92 11.76
N LEU A 26 8.11 -6.23 12.55
CA LEU A 26 8.90 -6.85 13.61
C LEU A 26 8.43 -6.35 14.97
N ARG A 27 8.38 -7.25 15.96
CA ARG A 27 8.16 -6.93 17.37
C ARG A 27 9.22 -7.63 18.20
N ASP A 28 9.89 -6.86 19.05
CA ASP A 28 11.00 -7.34 19.88
C ASP A 28 12.06 -8.11 19.08
N GLY A 29 12.37 -7.60 17.87
CA GLY A 29 13.35 -8.20 16.96
C GLY A 29 12.88 -9.46 16.23
N SER A 30 11.66 -9.95 16.47
CA SER A 30 11.08 -11.13 15.82
C SER A 30 10.03 -10.75 14.80
N VAL A 31 9.84 -11.58 13.77
CA VAL A 31 8.78 -11.39 12.77
C VAL A 31 7.41 -11.56 13.44
N GLU A 32 6.62 -10.49 13.44
CA GLU A 32 5.24 -10.51 13.93
C GLU A 32 4.27 -10.80 12.78
N THR A 33 4.42 -10.10 11.65
CA THR A 33 3.50 -10.19 10.53
C THR A 33 4.20 -9.85 9.23
N THR A 34 3.86 -10.56 8.16
CA THR A 34 4.29 -10.25 6.80
C THR A 34 3.09 -9.95 5.93
N VAL A 35 3.23 -8.97 5.04
CA VAL A 35 2.18 -8.58 4.09
C VAL A 35 2.73 -8.72 2.68
N THR A 36 2.01 -9.45 1.83
CA THR A 36 2.34 -9.62 0.41
C THR A 36 1.99 -8.37 -0.40
N GLY A 37 2.56 -8.24 -1.60
CA GLY A 37 2.24 -7.12 -2.51
C GLY A 37 0.73 -6.99 -2.79
N ARG A 38 0.04 -8.12 -2.99
CA ARG A 38 -1.42 -8.14 -3.18
C ARG A 38 -2.20 -7.67 -1.97
N GLU A 39 -1.80 -8.09 -0.77
CA GLU A 39 -2.49 -7.67 0.45
C GLU A 39 -2.31 -6.18 0.70
N LEU A 40 -1.08 -5.67 0.50
CA LEU A 40 -0.79 -4.26 0.68
C LEU A 40 -1.58 -3.37 -0.29
N GLU A 41 -1.66 -3.74 -1.57
CA GLU A 41 -2.44 -2.99 -2.57
C GLU A 41 -3.94 -2.97 -2.20
N ARG A 42 -4.48 -4.12 -1.83
CA ARG A 42 -5.88 -4.24 -1.42
C ARG A 42 -6.18 -3.40 -0.17
N ASP A 43 -5.30 -3.44 0.82
CA ASP A 43 -5.51 -2.73 2.08
C ASP A 43 -5.33 -1.21 1.89
N ALA A 44 -4.42 -0.77 1.01
CA ALA A 44 -4.30 0.62 0.60
C ALA A 44 -5.57 1.14 -0.10
N LEU A 45 -6.15 0.36 -1.03
CA LEU A 45 -7.41 0.72 -1.69
C LEU A 45 -8.59 0.79 -0.71
N ARG A 46 -8.68 -0.15 0.24
CA ARG A 46 -9.69 -0.13 1.30
C ARG A 46 -9.56 1.10 2.19
N MET A 47 -8.34 1.47 2.55
CA MET A 47 -8.08 2.67 3.35
C MET A 47 -8.46 3.94 2.57
N ALA A 48 -8.13 4.00 1.28
CA ALA A 48 -8.56 5.11 0.41
C ALA A 48 -10.09 5.23 0.35
N GLY A 49 -10.81 4.11 0.20
CA GLY A 49 -12.27 4.10 0.26
C GLY A 49 -12.83 4.59 1.59
N THR A 50 -12.17 4.24 2.70
CA THR A 50 -12.54 4.71 4.04
C THR A 50 -12.36 6.22 4.16
N PHE A 51 -11.22 6.75 3.73
CA PHE A 51 -10.97 8.20 3.72
C PHE A 51 -11.98 8.98 2.87
N LEU A 52 -12.31 8.48 1.68
CA LEU A 52 -13.34 9.08 0.84
C LEU A 52 -14.70 9.06 1.54
N GLY A 53 -15.05 7.95 2.22
CA GLY A 53 -16.27 7.85 3.02
C GLY A 53 -16.32 8.81 4.22
N MET A 54 -15.16 9.22 4.74
CA MET A 54 -15.03 10.24 5.79
C MET A 54 -15.03 11.68 5.25
N GLY A 55 -15.09 11.87 3.93
CA GLY A 55 -15.07 13.19 3.29
C GLY A 55 -13.67 13.78 3.09
N VAL A 56 -12.60 12.98 3.25
CA VAL A 56 -11.22 13.42 2.96
C VAL A 56 -11.05 13.65 1.46
N ALA A 57 -10.49 14.80 1.10
CA ALA A 57 -10.25 15.21 -0.27
C ALA A 57 -8.75 15.33 -0.59
N LYS A 58 -8.45 15.49 -1.88
CA LYS A 58 -7.06 15.70 -2.35
C LYS A 58 -6.50 17.00 -1.76
N GLY A 59 -5.37 16.90 -1.08
CA GLY A 59 -4.68 18.03 -0.46
C GLY A 59 -4.93 18.14 1.04
N ASP A 60 -5.88 17.37 1.58
CA ASP A 60 -6.10 17.25 3.01
C ASP A 60 -4.94 16.48 3.68
N ARG A 61 -4.75 16.77 4.96
CA ARG A 61 -3.76 16.09 5.80
C ARG A 61 -4.46 14.96 6.56
N VAL A 62 -3.90 13.76 6.45
CA VAL A 62 -4.33 12.53 7.14
C VAL A 62 -3.21 12.01 8.02
#